data_AF-A0A7W8GF32-F1
#
_entry.id   AF-A0A7W8GF32-F1
#
_cell.length_a   1.000
_cell.length_b   1.000
_cell.length_c   1.000
_cell.angle_alpha   90.00
_cell.angle_beta   90.00
_cell.angle_gamma   90.00
#
_symmetry.space_group_name_H-M   'P 1'
#
loop_
_entity.id
_entity.type
_entity.pdbx_description
1 polymer ?
#
loop_
_entity_poly.entity_id
_entity_poly.type
_entity_poly.pdbx_seq_one_letter_code
_entity_poly.pdbx_strand_id
1 'polypeptide(L)'
;MTPRRDLDPYLALIPAVVLCAVAVVHLWRWHHEPVSSWRGGGFGMYADINDEAGRYLRVYVLRDDWQPAELNDRLTTRVTNVRLNPTRFNVTAFADYLACSDLFLSQNIGAKRIRLEYWEQKFEANTSTVRMEKRLEVSREPCRVG
;
A
#
# COMPACT_ATOMS: atom_id res chain seq x y z
N MET A 1 50.30 -26.95 9.96
CA MET A 1 49.39 -26.35 10.97
C MET A 1 49.33 -24.86 10.70
N THR A 2 48.27 -24.38 10.06
CA THR A 2 48.03 -22.94 9.92
C THR A 2 47.51 -22.39 11.26
N PRO A 3 48.03 -21.27 11.76
CA PRO A 3 47.56 -20.70 13.02
C PRO A 3 46.11 -20.25 12.87
N ARG A 4 45.26 -20.67 13.81
CA ARG A 4 43.90 -20.15 13.99
C ARG A 4 44.07 -18.66 14.26
N ARG A 5 43.63 -17.79 13.34
CA ARG A 5 43.51 -16.36 13.65
C ARG A 5 42.43 -16.26 14.71
N ASP A 6 42.83 -15.97 15.95
CA ASP A 6 41.90 -15.61 17.01
C ASP A 6 41.17 -14.35 16.54
N LEU A 7 39.96 -14.54 16.03
CA LEU A 7 39.07 -13.44 15.66
C LEU A 7 38.83 -12.63 16.93
N ASP A 8 39.12 -11.35 16.85
CA ASP A 8 38.88 -10.40 17.92
C ASP A 8 37.42 -10.57 18.42
N PRO A 9 37.20 -10.82 19.72
CA PRO A 9 35.85 -11.02 20.27
C PRO A 9 34.92 -9.83 19.98
N TYR A 10 35.46 -8.63 19.77
CA TYR A 10 34.68 -7.46 19.39
C TYR A 10 34.18 -7.53 17.94
N LEU A 11 34.96 -8.10 17.02
CA LEU A 11 34.55 -8.34 15.63
C LEU A 11 33.47 -9.43 15.53
N ALA A 12 33.47 -10.40 16.45
CA ALA A 12 32.42 -11.42 16.53
C ALA A 12 31.07 -10.86 17.01
N LEU A 13 31.05 -9.69 17.66
CA LEU A 13 29.82 -9.05 18.13
C LEU A 13 29.09 -8.29 17.01
N ILE A 14 29.80 -7.89 15.95
CA ILE A 14 29.26 -7.07 14.86
C ILE A 14 28.03 -7.74 14.19
N PRO A 15 28.06 -9.03 13.80
CA PRO A 15 26.89 -9.67 13.21
C PRO A 15 25.67 -9.67 14.15
N ALA A 16 25.88 -9.86 15.46
CA ALA A 16 24.80 -9.86 16.44
C ALA A 16 24.15 -8.47 16.55
N VAL A 17 24.96 -7.41 16.60
CA VAL A 17 24.46 -6.02 16.64
C VAL A 17 23.70 -5.68 15.36
N VAL A 18 24.21 -6.06 14.19
CA VAL A 18 23.51 -5.84 12.91
C VAL A 18 22.18 -6.58 12.88
N LEU A 19 22.13 -7.83 13.32
CA LEU A 19 20.88 -8.59 13.40
C LEU A 19 19.86 -7.95 14.36
N CYS A 20 20.30 -7.50 15.53
CA CYS A 20 19.44 -6.77 16.46
C CYS A 20 18.90 -5.47 15.84
N ALA A 21 19.75 -4.70 15.15
CA ALA A 21 19.32 -3.47 14.47
C ALA A 21 18.28 -3.75 13.39
N VAL A 22 18.51 -4.77 12.54
CA VAL A 22 17.55 -5.21 11.52
C VAL A 22 16.22 -5.61 12.15
N ALA A 23 16.24 -6.41 13.23
CA ALA A 23 15.03 -6.84 13.93
C ALA A 23 14.24 -5.65 14.52
N VAL A 24 14.92 -4.69 15.15
CA VAL A 24 14.29 -3.47 15.68
C VAL A 24 13.63 -2.66 14.57
N VAL A 25 14.31 -2.47 13.43
CA VAL A 25 13.74 -1.76 12.27
C VAL A 25 12.49 -2.48 11.76
N HIS A 26 12.52 -3.81 11.62
CA HIS A 26 11.35 -4.57 11.16
C HIS A 26 10.17 -4.47 12.13
N LEU A 27 10.41 -4.58 13.44
CA LEU A 27 9.36 -4.42 14.46
C LEU A 27 8.78 -3.00 14.44
N TRP A 28 9.62 -1.99 14.32
CA TRP A 28 9.15 -0.61 14.23
C TRP A 28 8.27 -0.40 12.99
N ARG A 29 8.72 -0.87 11.81
CA ARG A 29 7.96 -0.76 10.55
C ARG A 29 6.65 -1.52 10.60
N TRP A 30 6.62 -2.72 11.21
CA TRP A 30 5.39 -3.49 11.40
C TRP A 30 4.31 -2.70 12.16
N HIS A 31 4.71 -1.91 13.16
CA HIS A 31 3.77 -1.12 13.96
C HIS A 31 3.40 0.24 13.36
N HIS A 32 4.21 0.80 12.46
CA HIS A 32 4.08 2.20 12.01
C HIS A 32 3.84 2.37 10.51
N GLU A 33 4.16 1.37 9.68
CA GLU A 33 3.98 1.42 8.23
C GLU A 33 2.93 0.39 7.78
N PRO A 34 2.09 0.70 6.79
CA PRO A 34 1.19 -0.26 6.17
C PRO A 34 1.98 -1.19 5.23
N VAL A 35 2.87 -1.99 5.80
CA VAL A 35 3.68 -2.95 5.04
C VAL A 35 2.77 -4.06 4.52
N SER A 36 2.96 -4.52 3.28
CA SER A 36 2.26 -5.72 2.80
C SER A 36 2.63 -6.91 3.66
N SER A 37 1.64 -7.60 4.22
CA SER A 37 1.86 -8.88 4.89
C SER A 37 2.58 -9.83 3.92
N TRP A 38 3.57 -10.57 4.45
CA TRP A 38 4.29 -11.55 3.65
C TRP A 38 3.30 -12.61 3.13
N ARG A 39 3.22 -12.79 1.81
CA ARG A 39 2.59 -13.96 1.18
C ARG A 39 3.45 -15.19 1.48
N GLY A 40 3.27 -15.78 2.66
CA GLY A 40 4.15 -16.83 3.14
C GLY A 40 3.50 -17.73 4.17
N GLY A 41 2.34 -18.32 3.84
CA GLY A 41 1.71 -19.39 4.63
C GLY A 41 2.50 -20.71 4.67
N GLY A 42 3.83 -20.67 4.57
CA GLY A 42 4.72 -21.85 4.51
C GLY A 42 5.41 -22.21 5.82
N PHE A 43 5.34 -21.37 6.86
CA PHE A 43 6.01 -21.59 8.15
C PHE A 43 5.11 -21.34 9.36
N GLY A 44 3.80 -21.66 9.25
CA GLY A 44 2.85 -21.47 10.36
C GLY A 44 2.51 -20.01 10.68
N MET A 45 2.83 -19.07 9.80
CA MET A 45 2.39 -17.68 9.92
C MET A 45 0.98 -17.52 9.34
N TYR A 46 0.10 -16.86 10.09
CA TYR A 46 -1.28 -16.59 9.73
C TYR A 46 -1.35 -15.96 8.32
N ALA A 47 -2.12 -16.59 7.43
CA ALA A 47 -2.51 -15.98 6.17
C ALA A 47 -3.36 -14.76 6.49
N ASP A 48 -2.74 -13.58 6.50
CA ASP A 48 -3.46 -12.33 6.66
C ASP A 48 -4.35 -12.14 5.43
N ILE A 49 -5.64 -11.94 5.67
CA ILE A 49 -6.64 -11.71 4.63
C ILE A 49 -6.43 -10.36 3.92
N ASN A 50 -5.60 -9.47 4.49
CA ASN A 50 -5.23 -8.20 3.90
C ASN A 50 -4.10 -8.32 2.85
N ASP A 51 -4.18 -9.34 2.00
CA ASP A 51 -3.31 -9.51 0.85
C ASP A 51 -3.74 -8.57 -0.31
N GLU A 52 -3.13 -8.69 -1.49
CA GLU A 52 -3.51 -7.87 -2.65
C GLU A 52 -5.02 -7.91 -2.92
N ALA A 53 -5.68 -9.07 -2.78
CA ALA A 53 -7.10 -9.24 -3.02
C ALA A 53 -7.96 -8.60 -1.92
N GLY A 54 -7.47 -8.54 -0.67
CA GLY A 54 -8.14 -7.88 0.46
C GLY A 54 -8.03 -6.35 0.48
N ARG A 55 -7.21 -5.76 -0.40
CA ARG A 55 -6.99 -4.31 -0.49
C ARG A 55 -7.70 -3.73 -1.70
N TYR A 56 -8.47 -2.67 -1.54
CA TYR A 56 -9.26 -2.09 -2.62
C TYR A 56 -8.97 -0.61 -2.79
N LEU A 57 -8.83 -0.19 -4.04
CA LEU A 57 -8.77 1.21 -4.41
C LEU A 57 -10.03 1.53 -5.21
N ARG A 58 -10.87 2.42 -4.67
CA ARG A 58 -12.09 2.87 -5.35
C ARG A 58 -11.87 4.29 -5.83
N VAL A 59 -12.24 4.55 -7.08
CA VAL A 59 -12.17 5.87 -7.68
C VAL A 59 -13.58 6.33 -7.95
N TYR A 60 -13.86 7.56 -7.55
CA TYR A 60 -15.13 8.22 -7.77
C TYR A 60 -14.90 9.54 -8.50
N VAL A 61 -15.83 9.90 -9.35
CA VAL A 61 -15.86 11.20 -10.05
C VAL A 61 -17.13 11.93 -9.68
N LEU A 62 -16.99 13.22 -9.40
CA LEU A 62 -18.12 14.12 -9.17
C LEU A 62 -18.46 14.80 -10.48
N ARG A 63 -19.65 14.55 -11.02
CA ARG A 63 -20.24 15.31 -12.13
C ARG A 63 -21.37 16.17 -11.58
N ASP A 64 -22.49 15.53 -11.32
CA ASP A 64 -23.62 16.07 -10.55
C ASP A 64 -23.75 15.38 -9.19
N ASP A 65 -23.36 14.11 -9.13
CA ASP A 65 -23.19 13.32 -7.90
C ASP A 65 -21.92 12.46 -8.00
N TRP A 66 -21.50 11.86 -6.89
CA TRP A 66 -20.37 10.94 -6.82
C TRP A 66 -20.71 9.60 -7.46
N GLN A 67 -20.11 9.34 -8.63
CA GLN A 67 -20.26 8.08 -9.35
C GLN A 67 -18.94 7.30 -9.33
N PRO A 68 -18.98 5.97 -9.18
CA PRO A 68 -17.79 5.15 -9.33
C PRO A 68 -17.24 5.31 -10.76
N ALA A 69 -15.94 5.51 -10.87
CA ALA A 69 -15.23 5.58 -12.13
C ALA A 69 -14.43 4.29 -12.34
N GLU A 70 -14.61 3.67 -13.49
CA GLU A 70 -13.79 2.55 -13.89
C GLU A 70 -12.39 3.04 -14.28
N LEU A 71 -11.38 2.26 -13.88
CA LEU A 71 -10.00 2.52 -14.24
C LEU A 71 -9.65 1.71 -15.47
N ASN A 72 -9.05 2.37 -16.46
CA ASN A 72 -8.53 1.71 -17.65
C ASN A 72 -7.50 0.64 -17.29
N ASP A 73 -7.52 -0.51 -17.98
CA ASP A 73 -6.57 -1.61 -17.78
C ASP A 73 -5.10 -1.19 -17.88
N ARG A 74 -4.78 -0.14 -18.66
CA ARG A 74 -3.42 0.42 -18.75
C ARG A 74 -2.91 1.00 -17.44
N LEU A 75 -3.79 1.27 -16.48
CA LEU A 75 -3.46 1.79 -15.16
C LEU A 75 -3.27 0.66 -14.12
N THR A 76 -3.56 -0.59 -14.47
CA THR A 76 -3.54 -1.74 -13.55
C THR A 76 -2.24 -1.85 -12.77
N THR A 77 -1.08 -1.72 -13.43
CA THR A 77 0.22 -1.79 -12.74
C THR A 77 0.38 -0.68 -11.68
N ARG A 78 -0.07 0.54 -11.96
CA ARG A 78 -0.02 1.65 -11.00
C ARG A 78 -0.98 1.42 -9.85
N VAL A 79 -2.18 0.92 -10.14
CA VAL A 79 -3.19 0.57 -9.14
C VAL A 79 -2.66 -0.52 -8.21
N THR A 80 -2.08 -1.59 -8.75
CA THR A 80 -1.45 -2.66 -7.97
C THR A 80 -0.35 -2.10 -7.07
N ASN A 81 0.53 -1.24 -7.58
CA ASN A 81 1.58 -0.63 -6.74
C ASN A 81 1.01 0.20 -5.58
N VAL A 82 -0.04 0.99 -5.82
CA VAL A 82 -0.69 1.77 -4.76
C VAL A 82 -1.40 0.87 -3.75
N ARG A 83 -2.03 -0.23 -4.19
CA ARG A 83 -2.65 -1.23 -3.29
C ARG A 83 -1.61 -1.95 -2.43
N LEU A 84 -0.46 -2.30 -3.01
CA LEU A 84 0.60 -3.01 -2.28
C LEU A 84 1.34 -2.09 -1.30
N ASN A 85 1.46 -0.79 -1.61
CA ASN A 85 2.14 0.18 -0.76
C ASN A 85 1.28 1.45 -0.53
N PRO A 86 0.22 1.36 0.30
CA PRO A 86 -0.83 2.37 0.41
C PRO A 86 -0.45 3.52 1.36
N THR A 87 0.71 4.14 1.17
CA THR A 87 1.07 5.33 1.95
C THR A 87 0.21 6.52 1.51
N ARG A 88 -0.02 7.48 2.42
CA ARG A 88 -0.70 8.73 2.08
C ARG A 88 -0.04 9.43 0.88
N PHE A 89 1.29 9.37 0.81
CA PHE A 89 2.07 9.89 -0.32
C PHE A 89 1.71 9.18 -1.63
N ASN A 90 1.76 7.85 -1.67
CA ASN A 90 1.47 7.08 -2.89
C ASN A 90 0.02 7.23 -3.36
N VAL A 91 -0.95 7.22 -2.44
CA VAL A 91 -2.37 7.45 -2.77
C VAL A 91 -2.57 8.86 -3.31
N THR A 92 -1.92 9.86 -2.71
CA THR A 92 -2.00 11.25 -3.17
C THR A 92 -1.37 11.43 -4.55
N ALA A 93 -0.15 10.92 -4.74
CA ALA A 93 0.55 10.99 -6.03
C ALA A 93 -0.23 10.29 -7.14
N PHE A 94 -0.93 9.20 -6.82
CA PHE A 94 -1.80 8.54 -7.79
C PHE A 94 -3.09 9.33 -8.08
N ALA A 95 -3.67 10.00 -7.09
CA ALA A 95 -4.79 10.91 -7.30
C ALA A 95 -4.38 12.10 -8.18
N ASP A 96 -3.19 12.67 -7.94
CA ASP A 96 -2.62 13.76 -8.76
C ASP A 96 -2.39 13.28 -10.20
N TYR A 97 -1.86 12.07 -10.38
CA TYR A 97 -1.69 11.45 -11.69
C TYR A 97 -3.03 11.31 -12.43
N LEU A 98 -4.08 10.79 -11.78
CA LEU A 98 -5.40 10.64 -12.39
C LEU A 98 -6.03 11.99 -12.75
N ALA A 99 -5.85 12.99 -11.90
CA ALA A 99 -6.33 14.34 -12.13
C ALA A 99 -5.73 14.99 -13.39
N CYS A 100 -4.50 14.63 -13.77
CA CYS A 100 -3.84 15.15 -14.96
C CYS A 100 -3.77 14.13 -16.12
N SER A 101 -4.37 12.95 -16.00
CA SER A 101 -4.24 11.91 -17.03
C SER A 101 -5.28 12.09 -18.14
N ASP A 102 -4.83 12.42 -19.36
CA ASP A 102 -5.72 12.53 -20.53
C ASP A 102 -6.52 11.24 -20.78
N LEU A 103 -5.89 10.08 -20.55
CA LEU A 103 -6.53 8.78 -20.69
C LEU A 103 -7.71 8.62 -19.72
N PHE A 104 -7.56 9.06 -18.47
CA PHE A 104 -8.62 8.95 -17.47
C PHE A 104 -9.70 10.03 -17.65
N LEU A 105 -9.29 11.26 -17.96
CA LEU A 105 -10.21 12.39 -18.14
C LEU A 105 -11.05 12.27 -19.41
N SER A 106 -10.49 11.73 -20.50
CA SER A 106 -11.26 11.46 -21.74
C SER A 106 -12.35 10.40 -21.54
N GLN A 107 -12.17 9.47 -20.59
CA GLN A 107 -13.22 8.51 -20.19
C GLN A 107 -14.22 9.13 -19.20
N ASN A 108 -13.86 10.20 -18.52
CA ASN A 108 -14.64 10.84 -17.46
C ASN A 108 -14.90 12.32 -17.75
N ILE A 109 -15.37 12.60 -18.97
CA ILE A 109 -15.65 13.96 -19.43
C ILE A 109 -16.62 14.66 -18.48
N GLY A 110 -16.33 15.92 -18.15
CA GLY A 110 -17.16 16.74 -17.26
C GLY A 110 -17.00 16.41 -15.77
N ALA A 111 -16.04 15.56 -15.39
CA ALA A 111 -15.65 15.43 -13.99
C ALA A 111 -15.23 16.80 -13.43
N LYS A 112 -15.80 17.20 -12.29
CA LYS A 112 -15.45 18.40 -11.53
C LYS A 112 -14.44 18.09 -10.44
N ARG A 113 -14.49 16.87 -9.88
CA ARG A 113 -13.60 16.40 -8.83
C ARG A 113 -13.44 14.89 -8.91
N ILE A 114 -12.28 14.39 -8.51
CA ILE A 114 -11.94 12.98 -8.43
C ILE A 114 -11.65 12.66 -6.97
N ARG A 115 -12.21 11.57 -6.46
CA ARG A 115 -11.98 11.06 -5.10
C ARG A 115 -11.43 9.65 -5.19
N LEU A 116 -10.33 9.42 -4.48
CA LEU A 116 -9.75 8.12 -4.26
C LEU A 116 -10.01 7.70 -2.83
N GLU A 117 -10.52 6.49 -2.68
CA GLU A 117 -10.69 5.84 -1.39
C GLU A 117 -9.89 4.55 -1.36
N TYR A 118 -9.05 4.41 -0.34
CA TYR A 118 -8.32 3.18 -0.07
C TYR A 118 -8.96 2.43 1.10
N TRP A 119 -9.25 1.16 0.86
CA TRP A 119 -9.94 0.27 1.78
C TRP A 119 -9.12 -1.01 2.02
N GLU A 120 -9.14 -1.48 3.25
CA GLU A 120 -8.48 -2.72 3.68
C GLU A 120 -9.50 -3.68 4.29
N GLN A 121 -9.30 -4.98 4.08
CA GLN A 121 -9.98 -6.01 4.85
C GLN A 121 -9.34 -6.12 6.22
N LYS A 122 -10.17 -6.13 7.26
CA LYS A 122 -9.76 -6.32 8.64
C LYS A 122 -10.53 -7.49 9.23
N PHE A 123 -9.80 -8.43 9.82
CA PHE A 123 -10.39 -9.53 10.55
C PHE A 123 -10.73 -9.08 11.98
N GLU A 124 -12.00 -9.16 12.35
CA GLU A 124 -12.44 -8.93 13.72
C GLU A 124 -12.50 -10.28 14.45
N ALA A 125 -11.49 -10.55 15.29
CA ALA A 125 -11.35 -11.83 15.98
C ALA A 125 -12.55 -12.16 16.89
N ASN A 126 -13.16 -11.14 17.51
CA ASN A 126 -14.27 -11.32 18.45
C ASN A 126 -15.54 -11.86 17.78
N THR A 127 -15.77 -11.49 16.52
CA THR A 127 -16.95 -11.89 15.75
C THR A 127 -16.61 -12.92 14.68
N SER A 128 -15.32 -13.18 14.45
CA SER A 128 -14.82 -13.99 13.34
C SER A 128 -15.34 -13.50 11.98
N THR A 129 -15.58 -12.20 11.84
CA THR A 129 -16.06 -11.58 10.60
C THR A 129 -14.97 -10.76 9.93
N VAL A 130 -15.03 -10.68 8.60
CA VAL A 130 -14.21 -9.78 7.80
C VAL A 130 -14.98 -8.50 7.55
N ARG A 131 -14.37 -7.35 7.85
CA ARG A 131 -14.95 -6.04 7.59
C ARG A 131 -14.04 -5.23 6.68
N MET A 132 -14.65 -4.47 5.78
CA MET A 132 -13.97 -3.45 4.99
C MET A 132 -13.83 -2.16 5.82
N GLU A 133 -12.60 -1.70 6.03
CA GLU A 133 -12.30 -0.44 6.72
C GLU A 133 -11.73 0.57 5.70
N LYS A 134 -12.30 1.78 5.64
CA LYS A 134 -11.72 2.86 4.86
C LYS A 134 -10.54 3.45 5.63
N ARG A 135 -9.36 3.42 5.03
CA ARG A 135 -8.11 3.83 5.70
C ARG A 135 -7.66 5.20 5.26
N LEU A 136 -7.81 5.51 3.97
CA LEU A 136 -7.41 6.79 3.40
C LEU A 136 -8.45 7.28 2.39
N GLU A 137 -8.60 8.61 2.33
CA GLU A 137 -9.39 9.31 1.34
C GLU A 137 -8.61 10.52 0.84
N VAL A 138 -8.55 10.69 -0.48
CA VAL A 138 -7.92 11.85 -1.12
C VAL A 138 -8.84 12.36 -2.22
N SER A 139 -9.03 13.67 -2.31
CA SER A 139 -9.77 14.30 -3.40
C SER A 139 -8.89 15.29 -4.17
N ARG A 140 -9.07 15.35 -5.49
CA ARG A 140 -8.36 16.23 -6.42
C ARG A 140 -9.28 16.80 -7.48
N GLU A 141 -9.02 18.03 -7.89
CA GLU A 141 -9.68 18.64 -9.04
C GLU A 141 -8.93 18.25 -10.31
N PRO A 142 -9.62 17.96 -11.43
CA PRO A 142 -8.97 17.68 -12.70
C PRO A 142 -8.07 18.84 -13.10
N CYS A 143 -6.91 18.50 -13.64
CA CYS A 143 -6.02 19.47 -14.25
C CYS A 143 -6.74 20.05 -15.47
N ARG A 144 -6.67 21.37 -15.65
CA ARG A 144 -7.22 22.02 -16.83
C ARG A 144 -6.48 21.47 -18.04
N VAL A 145 -7.17 20.70 -18.87
CA VAL A 145 -6.67 20.32 -20.19
C VAL A 145 -6.75 21.61 -21.02
N GLY A 146 -5.61 22.25 -21.22
CA GLY A 146 -5.47 23.46 -22.05
C GLY A 146 -5.56 23.14 -23.53
#